data_AF-A0A9E5PZZ7-F1
#
_entry.id   AF-A0A9E5PZZ7-F1
#
_cell.length_a   1.000
_cell.length_b   1.000
_cell.length_c   1.000
_cell.angle_alpha   90.00
_cell.angle_beta   90.00
_cell.angle_gamma   90.00
#
_symmetry.space_group_name_H-M   'P 1'
#
loop_
_entity.id
_entity.type
_entity.pdbx_description
1 polymer ?
#
loop_
_entity_poly.entity_id
_entity_poly.type
_entity_poly.pdbx_seq_one_letter_code
_entity_poly.pdbx_strand_id
1 'polypeptide(L)'
;AYVRPPYPGRRPALNVDEAVRRGEVKTFWIGGCNPVLTTLRAEAMERALIERGAPVREALASTRGRPVGERVVAIVEAMKRGGMFVMAQDIYLTASAKHAHLVLPAAQWGEMNLTSINGERRLRLYERFMDPPGEAIPDWEIMARFGRRLRALYLEDRNPQMANRFLDYDWKSDEDVFIHARYQFKGDGSDPMEGYAGITYDLLRELGNTGVQTPVRLVNG
;
A
#
# COMPACT_ATOMS: atom_id res chain seq x y z
N ALA A 1 -24.13 3.34 6.38
CA ALA A 1 -23.16 2.80 7.35
C ALA A 1 -21.78 2.90 6.72
N TYR A 2 -20.76 3.42 7.42
CA TYR A 2 -19.38 3.40 6.92
C TYR A 2 -18.92 1.93 6.91
N VAL A 3 -18.83 1.31 5.73
CA VAL A 3 -18.48 -0.11 5.61
C VAL A 3 -16.96 -0.20 5.47
N ARG A 4 -16.25 -0.22 6.60
CA ARG A 4 -14.84 -0.62 6.57
C ARG A 4 -14.79 -2.10 6.13
N PRO A 5 -13.93 -2.48 5.17
CA PRO A 5 -13.70 -3.89 4.86
C PRO A 5 -13.43 -4.71 6.14
N PRO A 6 -13.88 -5.97 6.21
CA PRO A 6 -13.62 -6.81 7.37
C PRO A 6 -12.11 -6.92 7.60
N TYR A 7 -11.66 -6.73 8.85
CA TYR A 7 -10.26 -6.94 9.21
C TYR A 7 -9.87 -8.40 8.94
N PRO A 8 -8.87 -8.68 8.08
CA PRO A 8 -8.54 -10.04 7.68
C PRO A 8 -7.82 -10.84 8.77
N GLY A 9 -7.39 -10.19 9.85
CA GLY A 9 -6.70 -10.83 10.98
C GLY A 9 -7.63 -11.24 12.13
N ARG A 10 -7.04 -11.80 13.19
CA ARG A 10 -7.75 -12.18 14.42
C ARG A 10 -8.33 -10.94 15.12
N ARG A 11 -9.45 -11.11 15.83
CA ARG A 11 -10.05 -10.08 16.68
C ARG A 11 -9.62 -10.27 18.14
N PRO A 12 -9.38 -9.20 18.92
CA PRO A 12 -9.41 -7.79 18.50
C PRO A 12 -8.29 -7.46 17.50
N ALA A 13 -8.52 -6.45 16.65
CA ALA A 13 -7.52 -6.02 15.67
C ALA A 13 -6.25 -5.53 16.38
N LEU A 14 -5.10 -5.67 15.72
CA LEU A 14 -3.82 -5.24 16.28
C LEU A 14 -3.84 -3.73 16.54
N ASN A 15 -3.50 -3.31 17.77
CA ASN A 15 -3.20 -1.92 18.04
C ASN A 15 -1.77 -1.63 17.53
N VAL A 16 -1.69 -1.02 16.35
CA VAL A 16 -0.44 -0.80 15.63
C VAL A 16 0.54 0.06 16.43
N ASP A 17 0.07 1.14 17.05
CA ASP A 17 0.89 2.03 17.88
C ASP A 17 1.55 1.28 19.04
N GLU A 18 0.76 0.46 19.74
CA GLU A 18 1.29 -0.35 20.85
C GLU A 18 2.21 -1.46 20.35
N ALA A 19 1.89 -2.12 19.24
CA ALA A 19 2.74 -3.17 18.66
C ALA A 19 4.10 -2.62 18.21
N VAL A 20 4.10 -1.42 17.62
CA VAL A 20 5.33 -0.69 17.29
C VAL A 20 6.09 -0.36 18.56
N ARG A 21 5.45 0.18 19.60
CA ARG A 21 6.12 0.51 20.86
C ARG A 21 6.69 -0.71 21.59
N ARG A 22 5.99 -1.84 21.57
CA ARG A 22 6.36 -3.08 22.29
C ARG A 22 7.44 -3.92 21.60
N GLY A 23 7.90 -3.53 20.42
CA GLY A 23 8.92 -4.30 19.72
C GLY A 23 8.39 -5.41 18.81
N GLU A 24 7.07 -5.53 18.66
CA GLU A 24 6.41 -6.64 17.94
C GLU A 24 6.56 -6.49 16.41
N VAL A 25 6.67 -5.25 15.92
CA VAL A 25 6.81 -4.94 14.50
C VAL A 25 8.29 -4.88 14.09
N LYS A 26 8.70 -5.69 13.13
CA LYS A 26 10.07 -5.67 12.56
C LYS A 26 10.22 -4.78 11.34
N THR A 27 9.16 -4.66 10.54
CA THR A 27 9.11 -3.80 9.37
C THR A 27 7.85 -2.96 9.44
N PHE A 28 7.99 -1.64 9.27
CA PHE A 28 6.87 -0.70 9.33
C PHE A 28 6.80 0.10 8.03
N TRP A 29 5.76 -0.14 7.23
CA TRP A 29 5.52 0.53 5.96
C TRP A 29 4.48 1.63 6.14
N ILE A 30 4.90 2.87 5.97
CA ILE A 30 4.05 4.05 6.06
C ILE A 30 3.66 4.45 4.63
N GLY A 31 2.46 4.09 4.19
CA GLY A 31 1.96 4.38 2.84
C GLY A 31 0.88 5.47 2.85
N GLY A 32 1.11 6.56 2.13
CA GLY A 32 0.13 7.64 1.92
C GLY A 32 -0.44 8.27 3.20
N CYS A 33 0.30 8.21 4.32
CA CYS A 33 -0.14 8.73 5.60
C CYS A 33 1.04 9.21 6.46
N ASN A 34 0.74 10.00 7.49
CA ASN A 34 1.74 10.67 8.33
C ASN A 34 1.47 10.44 9.82
N PRO A 35 1.70 9.21 10.34
CA PRO A 35 1.34 8.84 11.71
C PRO A 35 2.03 9.65 12.80
N VAL A 36 3.17 10.31 12.53
CA VAL A 36 3.79 11.20 13.53
C VAL A 36 3.02 12.50 13.76
N LEU A 37 2.03 12.81 12.91
CA LEU A 37 1.13 13.95 13.11
C LEU A 37 -0.31 13.54 13.39
N THR A 38 -0.73 12.34 12.96
CA THR A 38 -2.16 11.99 12.89
C THR A 38 -2.61 10.89 13.84
N THR A 39 -1.70 10.11 14.44
CA THR A 39 -2.12 9.12 15.43
C THR A 39 -2.43 9.75 16.79
N LEU A 40 -3.30 9.11 17.57
CA LEU A 40 -3.73 9.59 18.89
C LEU A 40 -2.57 9.76 19.88
N ARG A 41 -1.48 9.00 19.69
CA ARG A 41 -0.25 9.09 20.50
C ARG A 41 0.95 9.52 19.66
N ALA A 42 0.79 10.58 18.87
CA ALA A 42 1.76 11.05 17.89
C ALA A 42 3.21 11.15 18.41
N GLU A 43 3.40 11.73 19.59
CA GLU A 43 4.74 11.84 20.22
C GLU A 43 5.36 10.45 20.52
N ALA A 44 4.56 9.52 21.05
CA ALA A 44 5.03 8.18 21.35
C ALA A 44 5.33 7.38 20.08
N MET A 45 4.54 7.59 19.02
CA MET A 45 4.80 7.02 17.70
C MET A 45 6.12 7.54 17.13
N GLU A 46 6.32 8.86 17.10
CA GLU A 46 7.56 9.46 16.60
C GLU A 46 8.79 8.96 17.39
N ARG A 47 8.69 8.96 18.72
CA ARG A 47 9.74 8.42 19.59
C ARG A 47 10.06 6.95 19.25
N ALA A 48 9.04 6.12 19.03
CA ALA A 48 9.23 4.73 18.65
C ALA A 48 9.87 4.57 17.26
N LEU A 49 9.52 5.42 16.28
CA LEU A 49 10.19 5.41 14.97
C LEU A 49 11.68 5.76 15.10
N ILE A 50 12.02 6.74 15.93
CA ILE A 50 13.41 7.15 16.18
C ILE A 50 14.18 6.04 16.91
N GLU A 51 13.72 5.63 18.09
CA GLU A 51 14.42 4.70 18.96
C GLU A 51 14.56 3.31 18.32
N ARG A 52 13.47 2.81 17.70
CA ARG A 52 13.49 1.50 17.07
C ARG A 52 14.12 1.52 15.68
N GLY A 53 14.11 2.66 14.99
CA GLY A 53 14.83 2.82 13.72
C GLY A 53 16.35 2.92 13.90
N ALA A 54 16.82 3.43 15.04
CA ALA A 54 18.25 3.70 15.26
C ALA A 54 19.19 2.50 14.98
N PRO A 55 18.92 1.26 15.44
CA PRO A 55 19.79 0.12 15.14
C PRO A 55 19.90 -0.19 13.64
N VAL A 56 18.82 0.00 12.89
CA VAL A 56 18.80 -0.22 11.44
C VAL A 56 19.56 0.90 10.73
N ARG A 57 19.40 2.15 11.18
CA ARG A 57 20.14 3.31 10.66
C ARG A 57 21.65 3.14 10.86
N GLU A 58 22.07 2.66 12.02
CA GLU A 58 23.47 2.32 12.31
C GLU A 58 24.00 1.21 11.40
N ALA A 59 23.23 0.13 11.22
CA ALA A 59 23.59 -0.97 10.32
C ALA A 59 23.73 -0.49 8.86
N LEU A 60 22.83 0.38 8.40
CA LEU A 60 22.92 0.99 7.06
C LEU A 60 24.14 1.89 6.90
N ALA A 61 24.48 2.67 7.93
CA ALA A 61 25.65 3.54 7.91
C ALA A 61 26.96 2.75 7.89
N SER A 62 27.09 1.74 8.76
CA SER A 62 28.31 0.91 8.88
C SER A 62 28.54 -0.02 7.69
N THR A 63 27.51 -0.29 6.89
CA THR A 63 27.58 -1.12 5.68
C THR A 63 27.46 -0.34 4.37
N ARG A 64 27.61 1.00 4.42
CA ARG A 64 27.56 1.84 3.23
C ARG A 64 28.60 1.41 2.19
N GLY A 65 28.16 1.24 0.94
CA GLY A 65 29.01 0.80 -0.18
C GLY A 65 29.27 -0.71 -0.26
N ARG A 66 28.87 -1.50 0.74
CA ARG A 66 28.99 -2.96 0.69
C ARG A 66 27.93 -3.57 -0.25
N PRO A 67 28.15 -4.80 -0.76
CA PRO A 67 27.15 -5.52 -1.55
C PRO A 67 25.80 -5.63 -0.83
N VAL A 68 24.70 -5.61 -1.60
CA VAL A 68 23.33 -5.61 -1.05
C VAL A 68 23.09 -6.77 -0.08
N GLY A 69 23.60 -7.97 -0.37
CA GLY A 69 23.45 -9.12 0.51
C GLY A 69 24.04 -8.90 1.91
N GLU A 70 25.24 -8.32 2.00
CA GLU A 70 25.89 -8.01 3.28
C GLU A 70 25.13 -6.93 4.06
N ARG A 71 24.60 -5.94 3.35
CA ARG A 71 23.78 -4.87 3.95
C ARG A 71 22.47 -5.45 4.52
N VAL A 72 21.82 -6.35 3.79
CA VAL A 72 20.60 -7.04 4.24
C VAL A 72 20.88 -7.85 5.50
N VAL A 73 21.99 -8.60 5.56
CA VAL A 73 22.39 -9.35 6.77
C VAL A 73 22.53 -8.42 7.97
N ALA A 74 23.22 -7.29 7.83
CA ALA A 74 23.38 -6.34 8.92
C ALA A 74 22.04 -5.73 9.40
N ILE A 75 21.14 -5.41 8.48
CA ILE A 75 19.78 -4.92 8.80
C ILE A 75 18.98 -5.99 9.54
N VAL A 76 19.01 -7.23 9.09
CA VAL A 76 18.33 -8.35 9.75
C VAL A 76 18.86 -8.57 11.16
N GLU A 77 20.18 -8.52 11.37
CA GLU A 77 20.77 -8.60 12.71
C GLU A 77 20.37 -7.42 13.60
N ALA A 78 20.29 -6.21 13.08
CA ALA A 78 19.76 -5.06 13.81
C ALA A 78 18.29 -5.25 14.21
N MET A 79 17.46 -5.80 13.32
CA MET A 79 16.06 -6.11 13.62
C MET A 79 15.90 -7.20 14.69
N LYS A 80 16.78 -8.22 14.69
CA LYS A 80 16.80 -9.26 15.75
C LYS A 80 17.08 -8.68 17.13
N ARG A 81 17.93 -7.65 17.23
CA ARG A 81 18.24 -6.93 18.48
C ARG A 81 17.18 -5.92 18.92
N GLY A 82 16.03 -5.86 18.26
CA GLY A 82 14.91 -4.97 18.61
C GLY A 82 14.68 -3.81 17.63
N GLY A 83 15.58 -3.64 16.65
CA GLY A 83 15.43 -2.65 15.59
C GLY A 83 14.20 -2.88 14.71
N MET A 84 13.82 -1.85 13.98
CA MET A 84 12.66 -1.83 13.08
C MET A 84 13.03 -1.15 11.76
N PHE A 85 12.80 -1.84 10.65
CA PHE A 85 13.00 -1.29 9.32
C PHE A 85 11.77 -0.47 8.90
N VAL A 86 11.90 0.86 8.95
CA VAL A 86 10.87 1.81 8.51
C VAL A 86 11.00 2.12 7.02
N MET A 87 9.90 2.00 6.29
CA MET A 87 9.75 2.42 4.89
C MET A 87 8.65 3.48 4.80
N ALA A 88 8.82 4.44 3.90
CA ALA A 88 7.78 5.39 3.54
C ALA A 88 7.49 5.29 2.04
N GLN A 89 6.22 5.40 1.68
CA GLN A 89 5.72 5.51 0.32
C GLN A 89 4.80 6.72 0.29
N ASP A 90 5.26 7.77 -0.40
CA ASP A 90 4.63 9.08 -0.30
C ASP A 90 5.02 9.93 -1.52
N ILE A 91 4.22 10.96 -1.76
CA ILE A 91 4.43 11.98 -2.81
C ILE A 91 5.38 13.09 -2.33
N TYR A 92 5.59 13.20 -1.01
CA TYR A 92 6.49 14.18 -0.40
C TYR A 92 7.35 13.56 0.71
N LEU A 93 8.44 14.25 1.06
CA LEU A 93 9.18 13.96 2.28
C LEU A 93 8.41 14.44 3.52
N THR A 94 7.43 13.66 3.97
CA THR A 94 6.60 13.94 5.15
C THR A 94 7.38 13.86 6.47
N ALA A 95 6.76 14.33 7.56
CA ALA A 95 7.34 14.23 8.90
C ALA A 95 7.65 12.77 9.28
N SER A 96 6.74 11.83 8.95
CA SER A 96 7.01 10.40 9.09
C SER A 96 8.13 9.90 8.17
N ALA A 97 8.15 10.33 6.90
CA ALA A 97 9.16 9.86 5.95
C ALA A 97 10.60 10.27 6.32
N LYS A 98 10.80 11.37 7.07
CA LYS A 98 12.12 11.75 7.60
C LYS A 98 12.75 10.69 8.51
N HIS A 99 11.91 9.86 9.14
CA HIS A 99 12.35 8.76 10.01
C HIS A 99 12.54 7.44 9.24
N ALA A 100 12.16 7.36 7.97
CA ALA A 100 12.29 6.15 7.17
C ALA A 100 13.75 5.86 6.78
N HIS A 101 14.03 4.58 6.51
CA HIS A 101 15.30 4.12 5.97
C HIS A 101 15.27 4.01 4.43
N LEU A 102 14.07 3.93 3.88
CA LEU A 102 13.77 3.88 2.45
C LEU A 102 12.52 4.70 2.20
N VAL A 103 12.56 5.58 1.19
CA VAL A 103 11.41 6.34 0.71
C VAL A 103 11.17 5.95 -0.74
N LEU A 104 9.94 5.56 -1.06
CA LEU A 104 9.49 5.17 -2.38
C LEU A 104 8.59 6.28 -2.94
N PRO A 105 8.95 6.91 -4.07
CA PRO A 105 8.19 8.02 -4.64
C PRO A 105 6.89 7.50 -5.27
N ALA A 106 5.75 7.96 -4.75
CA ALA A 106 4.43 7.61 -5.27
C ALA A 106 3.94 8.66 -6.30
N ALA A 107 3.11 8.22 -7.25
CA ALA A 107 2.38 9.09 -8.17
C ALA A 107 0.98 9.41 -7.65
N GLN A 108 0.46 10.61 -7.92
CA GLN A 108 -0.87 11.05 -7.47
C GLN A 108 -1.88 11.18 -8.63
N TRP A 109 -3.13 11.52 -8.30
CA TRP A 109 -4.14 12.03 -9.21
C TRP A 109 -3.55 12.96 -10.29
N GLY A 110 -3.90 12.69 -11.55
CA GLY A 110 -3.40 13.40 -12.73
C GLY A 110 -2.17 12.74 -13.36
N GLU A 111 -1.37 12.04 -12.57
CA GLU A 111 -0.16 11.31 -13.00
C GLU A 111 -0.44 9.83 -13.30
N MET A 112 -1.60 9.34 -12.83
CA MET A 112 -2.17 8.02 -13.08
C MET A 112 -3.69 8.11 -13.19
N ASN A 113 -4.34 7.12 -13.80
CA ASN A 113 -5.79 7.05 -13.67
C ASN A 113 -6.14 6.61 -12.26
N LEU A 114 -7.24 7.16 -11.74
CA LEU A 114 -7.71 6.86 -10.40
C LEU A 114 -9.23 6.81 -10.38
N THR A 115 -9.79 5.84 -9.68
CA THR A 115 -11.23 5.80 -9.42
C THR A 115 -11.50 6.05 -7.95
N SER A 116 -12.47 6.91 -7.63
CA SER A 116 -12.86 7.18 -6.25
C SER A 116 -14.36 7.42 -6.11
N ILE A 117 -14.86 7.14 -4.91
CA ILE A 117 -16.26 7.27 -4.51
C ILE A 117 -16.37 8.43 -3.52
N ASN A 118 -17.30 9.36 -3.76
CA ASN A 118 -17.55 10.49 -2.84
C ASN A 118 -18.60 10.17 -1.75
N GLY A 119 -18.96 11.18 -0.94
CA GLY A 119 -19.91 11.03 0.17
C GLY A 119 -21.35 10.62 -0.21
N GLU A 120 -21.78 10.85 -1.45
CA GLU A 120 -23.08 10.38 -1.97
C GLU A 120 -22.97 9.03 -2.73
N ARG A 121 -21.82 8.37 -2.61
CA ARG A 121 -21.47 7.10 -3.27
C ARG A 121 -21.29 7.19 -4.78
N ARG A 122 -20.90 8.34 -5.31
CA ARG A 122 -20.65 8.52 -6.74
C ARG A 122 -19.22 8.13 -7.13
N LEU A 123 -19.10 7.00 -7.81
CA LEU A 123 -17.88 6.50 -8.43
C LEU A 123 -17.60 7.27 -9.72
N ARG A 124 -16.39 7.80 -9.86
CA ARG A 124 -15.90 8.49 -11.06
C ARG A 124 -14.50 8.05 -11.42
N LEU A 125 -14.16 8.19 -12.69
CA LEU A 125 -12.79 8.07 -13.20
C LEU A 125 -12.16 9.45 -13.24
N TYR A 126 -10.93 9.50 -12.74
CA TYR A 126 -10.04 10.62 -12.88
C TYR A 126 -8.92 10.22 -13.83
N GLU A 127 -8.91 10.82 -15.02
CA GLU A 127 -7.97 10.43 -16.08
C GLU A 127 -6.59 11.04 -15.88
N ARG A 128 -5.57 10.27 -16.24
CA ARG A 128 -4.19 10.76 -16.32
C ARG A 128 -4.09 11.84 -17.39
N PHE A 129 -3.46 12.96 -17.06
CA PHE A 129 -3.21 14.06 -18.00
C PHE A 129 -1.75 14.56 -17.97
N MET A 130 -0.91 14.02 -17.08
CA MET A 130 0.51 14.34 -17.00
C MET A 130 1.34 13.13 -16.59
N ASP A 131 2.66 13.25 -16.70
CA ASP A 131 3.60 12.22 -16.24
C ASP A 131 3.96 12.42 -14.76
N PRO A 132 4.19 11.34 -14.00
CA PRO A 132 4.72 11.44 -12.64
C PRO A 132 6.11 12.12 -12.61
N PRO A 133 6.48 12.79 -11.51
CA PRO A 133 7.79 13.42 -11.38
C PRO A 133 8.92 12.40 -11.23
N GLY A 134 9.92 12.49 -12.10
CA GLY A 134 11.15 11.70 -12.00
C GLY A 134 10.90 10.19 -12.08
N GLU A 135 11.20 9.48 -10.99
CA GLU A 135 11.02 8.02 -10.89
C GLU A 135 9.75 7.62 -10.12
N ALA A 136 8.87 8.58 -9.83
CA ALA A 136 7.60 8.31 -9.17
C ALA A 136 6.73 7.36 -9.99
N ILE A 137 6.08 6.41 -9.31
CA ILE A 137 5.16 5.45 -9.92
C ILE A 137 3.91 5.28 -9.05
N PRO A 138 2.78 4.84 -9.63
CA PRO A 138 1.56 4.56 -8.89
C PRO A 138 1.76 3.64 -7.69
N ASP A 139 1.00 3.85 -6.61
CA ASP A 139 1.05 3.01 -5.42
C ASP A 139 0.84 1.51 -5.74
N TRP A 140 -0.08 1.20 -6.66
CA TRP A 140 -0.35 -0.17 -7.09
C TRP A 140 0.87 -0.81 -7.76
N GLU A 141 1.66 -0.03 -8.50
CA GLU A 141 2.83 -0.52 -9.21
C GLU A 141 3.98 -0.78 -8.23
N ILE A 142 4.15 0.08 -7.22
CA ILE A 142 5.10 -0.13 -6.12
C ILE A 142 4.78 -1.47 -5.43
N MET A 143 3.52 -1.70 -5.09
CA MET A 143 3.07 -2.94 -4.44
C MET A 143 3.23 -4.16 -5.35
N ALA A 144 2.93 -4.03 -6.64
CA ALA A 144 3.10 -5.10 -7.61
C ALA A 144 4.57 -5.49 -7.79
N ARG A 145 5.48 -4.50 -7.90
CA ARG A 145 6.93 -4.72 -7.95
C ARG A 145 7.43 -5.45 -6.68
N PHE A 146 6.93 -5.04 -5.51
CA PHE A 146 7.26 -5.70 -4.25
C PHE A 146 6.77 -7.16 -4.22
N GLY A 147 5.51 -7.42 -4.60
CA GLY A 147 4.94 -8.76 -4.69
C GLY A 147 5.70 -9.68 -5.66
N ARG A 148 6.00 -9.18 -6.87
CA ARG A 148 6.80 -9.93 -7.86
C ARG A 148 8.20 -10.25 -7.34
N ARG A 149 8.86 -9.31 -6.64
CA ARG A 149 10.19 -9.57 -6.07
C ARG A 149 10.14 -10.60 -4.95
N LEU A 150 9.15 -10.53 -4.05
CA LEU A 150 8.96 -11.55 -3.02
C LEU A 150 8.70 -12.93 -3.62
N ARG A 151 7.85 -13.00 -4.65
CA ARG A 151 7.62 -14.26 -5.37
C ARG A 151 8.91 -14.86 -5.91
N ALA A 152 9.72 -14.05 -6.60
CA ALA A 152 11.00 -14.50 -7.15
C ALA A 152 11.95 -15.01 -6.05
N LEU A 153 12.10 -14.26 -4.96
CA LEU A 153 12.92 -14.66 -3.82
C LEU A 153 12.47 -15.97 -3.19
N TYR A 154 11.15 -16.17 -3.01
CA TYR A 154 10.65 -17.43 -2.47
C TYR A 154 10.83 -18.63 -3.42
N LEU A 155 10.82 -18.40 -4.74
CA LEU A 155 11.17 -19.44 -5.72
C LEU A 155 12.66 -19.78 -5.68
N GLU A 156 13.53 -18.77 -5.57
CA GLU A 156 14.98 -18.94 -5.37
C GLU A 156 15.26 -19.76 -4.09
N ASP A 157 14.52 -19.50 -3.01
CA ASP A 157 14.58 -20.25 -1.74
C ASP A 157 13.87 -21.62 -1.77
N ARG A 158 13.40 -22.08 -2.95
CA ARG A 158 12.67 -23.34 -3.12
C ARG A 158 11.44 -23.47 -2.21
N ASN A 159 10.75 -22.36 -1.96
CA ASN A 159 9.53 -22.26 -1.15
C ASN A 159 8.31 -21.87 -2.01
N PRO A 160 7.78 -22.81 -2.83
CA PRO A 160 6.66 -22.52 -3.72
C PRO A 160 5.38 -22.17 -2.96
N GLN A 161 5.18 -22.69 -1.74
CA GLN A 161 4.00 -22.38 -0.93
C GLN A 161 3.93 -20.89 -0.60
N MET A 162 5.06 -20.27 -0.24
CA MET A 162 5.12 -18.83 -0.01
C MET A 162 5.06 -18.04 -1.32
N ALA A 163 5.75 -18.50 -2.37
CA ALA A 163 5.71 -17.85 -3.68
C ALA A 163 4.28 -17.75 -4.24
N ASN A 164 3.45 -18.78 -4.04
CA ASN A 164 2.07 -18.83 -4.51
C ASN A 164 1.18 -17.75 -3.89
N ARG A 165 1.57 -17.16 -2.76
CA ARG A 165 0.82 -16.04 -2.14
C ARG A 165 0.97 -14.72 -2.90
N PHE A 166 1.83 -14.67 -3.93
CA PHE A 166 2.17 -13.47 -4.68
C PHE A 166 2.01 -13.66 -6.20
N LEU A 167 1.08 -14.52 -6.64
CA LEU A 167 0.88 -14.82 -8.07
C LEU A 167 0.27 -13.65 -8.85
N ASP A 168 -0.67 -12.93 -8.25
CA ASP A 168 -1.61 -12.06 -8.98
C ASP A 168 -1.15 -10.59 -9.06
N TYR A 169 0.15 -10.36 -9.23
CA TYR A 169 0.76 -9.02 -9.27
C TYR A 169 1.36 -8.66 -10.64
N ASP A 170 0.90 -9.25 -11.74
CA ASP A 170 1.41 -8.95 -13.10
C ASP A 170 0.56 -7.93 -13.88
N TRP A 171 -0.13 -7.05 -13.16
CA TRP A 171 -0.88 -5.91 -13.74
C TRP A 171 0.03 -5.02 -14.60
N LYS A 172 -0.50 -4.60 -15.75
CA LYS A 172 0.18 -3.73 -16.73
C LYS A 172 -0.34 -2.29 -16.67
N SER A 173 -1.53 -2.08 -16.11
CA SER A 173 -2.17 -0.79 -15.98
C SER A 173 -2.94 -0.64 -14.66
N ASP A 174 -3.27 0.60 -14.29
CA ASP A 174 -4.24 0.89 -13.22
C ASP A 174 -5.62 0.30 -13.48
N GLU A 175 -6.05 0.22 -14.75
CA GLU A 175 -7.31 -0.43 -15.14
C GLU A 175 -7.30 -1.94 -14.83
N ASP A 176 -6.18 -2.65 -15.01
CA ASP A 176 -6.09 -4.07 -14.64
C ASP A 176 -6.35 -4.27 -13.14
N VAL A 177 -5.83 -3.37 -12.31
CA VAL A 177 -6.05 -3.39 -10.86
C VAL A 177 -7.52 -3.13 -10.54
N PHE A 178 -8.11 -2.13 -11.19
CA PHE A 178 -9.52 -1.80 -11.04
C PHE A 178 -10.44 -2.97 -11.44
N ILE A 179 -10.19 -3.58 -12.60
CA ILE A 179 -10.95 -4.73 -13.10
C ILE A 179 -10.76 -5.94 -12.18
N HIS A 180 -9.54 -6.23 -11.74
CA HIS A 180 -9.28 -7.32 -10.80
C HIS A 180 -10.09 -7.15 -9.50
N ALA A 181 -10.12 -5.94 -8.94
CA ALA A 181 -10.90 -5.65 -7.75
C ALA A 181 -12.42 -5.72 -8.00
N ARG A 182 -12.91 -5.33 -9.18
CA ARG A 182 -14.34 -5.37 -9.51
C ARG A 182 -14.95 -6.77 -9.44
N TYR A 183 -14.17 -7.82 -9.72
CA TYR A 183 -14.65 -9.21 -9.70
C TYR A 183 -15.05 -9.71 -8.31
N GLN A 184 -14.77 -8.93 -7.25
CA GLN A 184 -15.29 -9.20 -5.90
C GLN A 184 -16.79 -8.88 -5.77
N PHE A 185 -17.37 -8.15 -6.73
CA PHE A 185 -18.76 -7.71 -6.73
C PHE A 185 -19.59 -8.47 -7.78
N LYS A 186 -20.79 -8.90 -7.39
CA LYS A 186 -21.67 -9.74 -8.20
C LYS A 186 -22.64 -8.96 -9.09
N GLY A 187 -23.05 -7.78 -8.66
CA GLY A 187 -24.05 -6.95 -9.33
C GLY A 187 -25.48 -7.46 -9.17
N ASP A 188 -25.74 -8.44 -8.31
CA ASP A 188 -27.05 -9.07 -8.09
C ASP A 188 -27.92 -8.35 -7.05
N GLY A 189 -27.40 -7.26 -6.47
CA GLY A 189 -28.02 -6.51 -5.37
C GLY A 189 -27.59 -6.92 -3.97
N SER A 190 -26.71 -7.93 -3.83
CA SER A 190 -26.14 -8.36 -2.54
C SER A 190 -24.78 -7.71 -2.21
N ASP A 191 -24.24 -6.92 -3.14
CA ASP A 191 -22.94 -6.26 -2.97
C ASP A 191 -22.94 -5.22 -1.85
N PRO A 192 -21.78 -4.98 -1.20
CA PRO A 192 -21.64 -3.89 -0.25
C PRO A 192 -21.89 -2.53 -0.91
N MET A 193 -22.11 -1.49 -0.09
CA MET A 193 -22.46 -0.14 -0.55
C MET A 193 -21.48 0.49 -1.58
N GLU A 194 -20.26 -0.02 -1.64
CA GLU A 194 -19.19 0.43 -2.54
C GLU A 194 -19.03 -0.49 -3.77
N GLY A 195 -19.87 -1.51 -3.93
CA GLY A 195 -19.77 -2.47 -5.02
C GLY A 195 -19.99 -1.82 -6.39
N TYR A 196 -19.08 -2.10 -7.32
CA TYR A 196 -19.06 -1.54 -8.67
C TYR A 196 -19.00 -2.64 -9.74
N ALA A 197 -19.73 -3.73 -9.53
CA ALA A 197 -19.83 -4.84 -10.49
C ALA A 197 -20.13 -4.31 -11.90
N GLY A 198 -19.40 -4.83 -12.89
CA GLY A 198 -19.58 -4.49 -14.30
C GLY A 198 -19.11 -3.10 -14.73
N ILE A 199 -18.63 -2.23 -13.84
CA ILE A 199 -18.06 -0.93 -14.22
C ILE A 199 -16.70 -1.11 -14.92
N THR A 200 -16.46 -0.32 -15.97
CA THR A 200 -15.20 -0.23 -16.74
C THR A 200 -14.76 1.23 -16.81
N TYR A 201 -13.51 1.50 -17.23
CA TYR A 201 -13.09 2.89 -17.44
C TYR A 201 -13.85 3.55 -18.57
N ASP A 202 -14.12 2.83 -19.67
CA ASP A 202 -14.87 3.36 -20.81
C ASP A 202 -16.26 3.86 -20.40
N LEU A 203 -16.99 3.08 -19.60
CA LEU A 203 -18.29 3.51 -19.07
C LEU A 203 -18.14 4.77 -18.20
N LEU A 204 -17.12 4.83 -17.35
CA LEU A 204 -16.89 6.02 -16.52
C LEU A 204 -16.50 7.25 -17.34
N ARG A 205 -15.78 7.08 -18.46
CA ARG A 205 -15.48 8.17 -19.41
C ARG A 205 -16.75 8.69 -20.07
N GLU A 206 -17.61 7.79 -20.54
CA GLU A 206 -18.91 8.15 -21.15
C GLU A 206 -19.81 8.91 -20.17
N LEU A 207 -19.84 8.48 -18.90
CA LEU A 207 -20.60 9.16 -17.84
C LEU A 207 -19.95 10.47 -17.37
N GLY A 208 -18.67 10.69 -17.71
CA GLY A 208 -17.87 11.82 -17.30
C GLY A 208 -17.93 12.08 -15.79
N ASN A 209 -17.99 13.36 -15.42
CA ASN A 209 -18.03 13.77 -14.01
C ASN A 209 -19.35 13.43 -13.30
N THR A 210 -20.39 13.01 -14.02
CA THR A 210 -21.63 12.51 -13.42
C THR A 210 -21.40 11.12 -12.81
N GLY A 211 -20.54 10.29 -13.41
CA GLY A 211 -20.21 8.96 -12.90
C GLY A 211 -21.44 8.08 -12.63
N VAL A 212 -21.29 7.15 -11.69
CA VAL A 212 -22.36 6.21 -11.27
C VAL A 212 -22.45 6.13 -9.75
N GLN A 213 -23.65 6.01 -9.18
CA GLN A 213 -23.81 5.78 -7.75
C GLN A 213 -23.71 4.29 -7.40
N THR A 214 -22.94 3.94 -6.38
CA THR A 214 -22.81 2.57 -5.86
C THR A 214 -23.83 2.28 -4.74
N PRO A 215 -24.24 1.01 -4.53
CA PRO A 215 -23.82 -0.18 -5.26
C PRO A 215 -24.43 -0.26 -6.67
N VAL A 216 -23.62 -0.71 -7.63
CA VAL A 216 -24.07 -0.94 -9.01
C VAL A 216 -24.80 -2.27 -9.09
N ARG A 217 -25.92 -2.29 -9.81
CA ARG A 217 -26.70 -3.49 -10.11
C ARG A 217 -26.70 -3.75 -11.60
N LEU A 218 -26.39 -4.98 -11.99
CA LEU A 218 -26.50 -5.43 -13.38
C LEU A 218 -27.96 -5.80 -13.66
N VAL A 219 -28.51 -5.25 -14.73
CA VAL A 219 -29.89 -5.49 -15.16
C VAL A 219 -29.82 -6.20 -16.52
N ASN A 220 -30.31 -7.44 -16.56
CA ASN A 220 -30.34 -8.35 -17.72
C ASN A 220 -29.04 -9.06 -18.12
N GLY A 221 -28.09 -9.19 -17.18
CA GLY A 221 -26.78 -9.81 -17.45
C GLY A 221 -25.86 -8.88 -18.23
#